data_AF-A0A1J3J889-F1
#
_entry.id   AF-A0A1J3J889-F1
#
_cell.length_a   1.000
_cell.length_b   1.000
_cell.length_c   1.000
_cell.angle_alpha   90.00
_cell.angle_beta   90.00
_cell.angle_gamma   90.00
#
_symmetry.space_group_name_H-M   'P 1'
#
loop_
_entity.id
_entity.type
_entity.pdbx_description
1 polymer ?
#
loop_
_entity_poly.entity_id
_entity_poly.type
_entity_poly.pdbx_seq_one_letter_code
_entity_poly.pdbx_strand_id
1 'polypeptide(L)' 'KVVDEALRRLPHEELVARDQRLARAFDLSHKKVYLPKEQQSDPLRQSHQVRTLMREVKQENDERLAFRK' A
#
# COMPACT_ATOMS: atom_id res chain seq x y z
N LYS A 1 -13.31 2.88 -1.39
CA LYS A 1 -13.09 2.17 -0.10
C LYS A 1 -11.91 2.83 0.63
N VAL A 2 -11.70 2.60 1.94
CA VAL A 2 -10.61 3.26 2.73
C VAL A 2 -9.24 3.09 2.08
N VAL A 3 -8.96 1.90 1.55
CA VAL A 3 -7.70 1.59 0.85
C VAL A 3 -7.54 2.43 -0.42
N ASP A 4 -8.57 2.51 -1.27
CA ASP A 4 -8.51 3.25 -2.54
C ASP A 4 -8.25 4.74 -2.29
N GLU A 5 -8.89 5.31 -1.27
CA GLU A 5 -8.71 6.70 -0.89
C GLU A 5 -7.33 6.97 -0.29
N ALA A 6 -6.81 6.05 0.53
CA ALA A 6 -5.44 6.14 1.03
C ALA A 6 -4.41 6.07 -0.11
N LEU A 7 -4.63 5.21 -1.10
CA LEU A 7 -3.77 5.14 -2.29
C LEU A 7 -3.86 6.43 -3.12
N ARG A 8 -5.05 7.00 -3.28
CA ARG A 8 -5.25 8.26 -4.03
C ARG A 8 -4.48 9.44 -3.42
N ARG A 9 -4.21 9.42 -2.12
CA ARG A 9 -3.48 10.48 -1.40
C ARG A 9 -1.95 10.33 -1.45
N LEU A 10 -1.43 9.19 -1.89
CA LEU A 10 0.02 8.97 -1.99
C LEU A 10 0.64 9.80 -3.13
N PRO A 11 1.92 10.19 -3.00
CA PRO A 11 2.68 10.77 -4.10
C PRO A 11 2.69 9.85 -5.33
N HIS A 12 2.66 10.45 -6.52
CA HIS A 12 2.65 9.69 -7.78
C HIS A 12 3.85 8.74 -7.90
N GLU A 13 5.05 9.19 -7.50
CA GLU A 13 6.27 8.37 -7.55
C GLU A 13 6.17 7.10 -6.68
N GLU A 14 5.56 7.21 -5.50
CA GLU A 14 5.33 6.07 -4.61
C GLU A 14 4.31 5.08 -5.20
N LEU A 15 3.29 5.59 -5.90
CA LEU A 15 2.29 4.78 -6.62
C LEU A 15 2.93 4.02 -7.79
N VAL A 16 3.74 4.70 -8.60
CA VAL A 16 4.47 4.05 -9.70
C VAL A 16 5.41 2.96 -9.17
N ALA A 17 6.16 3.25 -8.09
CA ALA A 17 7.04 2.28 -7.47
C ALA A 17 6.27 1.08 -6.88
N ARG A 18 5.08 1.32 -6.30
CA ARG A 18 4.17 0.25 -5.85
C ARG A 18 3.75 -0.62 -7.03
N ASP A 19 3.30 -0.03 -8.13
CA ASP A 19 2.78 -0.77 -9.27
C ASP A 19 3.86 -1.62 -9.94
N GLN A 20 5.09 -1.11 -10.02
CA GLN A 20 6.25 -1.88 -10.47
C GLN A 20 6.56 -3.07 -9.55
N ARG A 21 6.51 -2.88 -8.22
CA ARG A 21 6.70 -3.98 -7.25
C ARG A 21 5.63 -5.07 -7.40
N LEU A 22 4.37 -4.67 -7.59
CA LEU A 22 3.26 -5.59 -7.79
C LEU A 22 3.40 -6.34 -9.12
N ALA A 23 3.71 -5.65 -10.21
CA ALA A 23 3.94 -6.28 -11.51
C ALA A 23 5.06 -7.32 -11.45
N ARG A 24 6.18 -6.99 -10.78
CA ARG A 24 7.27 -7.95 -10.55
C ARG A 24 6.80 -9.15 -9.72
N ALA A 25 6.05 -8.92 -8.64
CA ALA A 25 5.53 -10.01 -7.82
C ALA A 25 4.58 -10.94 -8.59
N PHE A 26 3.73 -10.38 -9.47
CA PHE A 26 2.87 -11.17 -10.35
C PHE A 26 3.67 -12.00 -11.36
N ASP A 27 4.68 -11.41 -11.99
CA ASP A 27 5.57 -12.13 -12.92
C ASP A 27 6.29 -13.30 -12.24
N LEU A 28 6.86 -13.08 -11.06
CA LEU A 28 7.52 -14.12 -10.26
C LEU A 28 6.53 -15.23 -9.84
N SER A 29 5.33 -14.84 -9.41
CA SER A 29 4.27 -15.78 -9.02
C SER A 29 3.76 -16.62 -10.19
N HIS A 30 3.68 -16.02 -11.38
CA HIS A 30 3.34 -16.73 -12.61
C HIS A 30 4.42 -17.76 -12.96
N LYS A 31 5.69 -17.36 -12.87
CA LYS A 31 6.85 -18.22 -13.11
C LYS A 31 7.13 -19.24 -12.00
N LYS A 32 6.43 -19.17 -10.86
CA LYS A 32 6.67 -19.99 -9.66
C LYS A 32 8.12 -19.91 -9.15
N VAL A 33 8.75 -18.76 -9.33
CA VAL A 33 10.11 -18.49 -8.86
C VAL A 33 10.09 -17.41 -7.78
N TYR A 34 11.04 -17.50 -6.86
CA TYR A 34 11.21 -16.52 -5.79
C TYR A 34 12.33 -15.55 -6.12
N LEU A 35 12.29 -14.39 -5.47
CA LEU A 35 13.36 -13.40 -5.56
C LEU A 35 14.62 -13.92 -4.82
N PRO A 36 15.84 -13.67 -5.32
CA PRO A 36 17.08 -13.96 -4.59
C PRO A 36 17.08 -13.38 -3.18
N LYS A 37 17.71 -14.06 -2.23
CA LYS A 37 17.61 -13.75 -0.79
C LYS A 37 18.08 -12.32 -0.47
N GLU A 38 19.09 -11.84 -1.19
CA GLU A 38 19.69 -10.51 -1.03
C GLU A 38 18.76 -9.39 -1.51
N GLN A 39 17.79 -9.71 -2.37
CA GLN A 39 16.82 -8.76 -2.90
C GLN A 39 15.48 -8.80 -2.16
N GLN A 40 15.26 -9.79 -1.28
CA GLN A 40 14.05 -9.88 -0.47
C GLN A 40 13.95 -8.67 0.46
N SER A 41 12.73 -8.16 0.66
CA SER A 41 12.52 -6.98 1.48
C SER A 41 12.90 -7.25 2.93
N ASP A 42 13.71 -6.37 3.51
CA ASP A 42 13.99 -6.36 4.94
C ASP A 42 12.74 -5.90 5.71
N PRO A 43 12.16 -6.73 6.60
CA PRO A 43 11.01 -6.34 7.41
C PRO A 43 11.24 -5.07 8.24
N LEU A 44 12.50 -4.80 8.64
CA LEU A 44 12.85 -3.65 9.47
C LEU A 44 12.91 -2.33 8.69
N ARG A 45 12.96 -2.39 7.35
CA ARG A 45 13.07 -1.20 6.47
C ARG A 45 11.77 -0.85 5.75
N GLN A 46 10.64 -1.41 6.18
CA GLN A 46 9.35 -1.15 5.53
C GLN A 46 8.78 0.22 5.91
N SER A 47 8.37 1.00 4.91
CA SER A 47 7.65 2.26 5.12
C SER A 47 6.22 1.99 5.62
N HIS A 48 5.77 2.75 6.63
CA HIS A 48 4.39 2.65 7.15
C HIS A 48 3.45 3.76 6.63
N GLN A 49 3.84 4.50 5.60
CA GLN A 49 3.08 5.65 5.08
C GLN A 49 1.63 5.30 4.71
N VAL A 50 1.42 4.23 3.92
CA VAL A 50 0.06 3.78 3.54
C VAL A 50 -0.79 3.44 4.77
N ARG A 51 -0.19 2.85 5.80
CA ARG A 51 -0.89 2.48 7.04
C ARG A 51 -1.32 3.71 7.85
N THR A 52 -0.53 4.78 7.81
CA THR A 52 -0.89 6.07 8.42
C THR A 52 -2.05 6.71 7.67
N LEU A 53 -1.97 6.83 6.35
CA LEU A 53 -3.06 7.38 5.53
C LEU A 53 -4.36 6.60 5.68
N MET A 54 -4.29 5.27 5.76
CA MET A 54 -5.47 4.44 6.00
C MET A 54 -6.13 4.71 7.36
N ARG A 55 -5.36 5.03 8.40
CA ARG A 55 -5.91 5.39 9.72
C ARG A 55 -6.64 6.72 9.66
N GLU A 56 -6.04 7.73 9.03
CA GLU A 56 -6.65 9.06 8.85
C GLU A 56 -7.95 8.96 8.05
N VAL A 57 -7.93 8.30 6.89
CA VAL A 57 -9.13 8.11 6.06
C VAL A 57 -10.23 7.35 6.82
N LYS A 58 -9.85 6.37 7.64
CA LYS A 58 -10.82 5.64 8.48
C LYS A 58 -11.44 6.57 9.51
N GLN A 59 -10.63 7.36 10.22
CA GLN A 59 -11.10 8.31 11.21
C GLN A 59 -12.06 9.34 10.59
N GLU A 60 -11.71 9.92 9.43
CA GLU A 60 -12.59 10.85 8.71
C GLU A 60 -13.94 10.22 8.34
N ASN A 61 -13.95 8.95 7.93
CA ASN A 61 -15.18 8.24 7.62
C ASN A 61 -16.02 7.97 8.87
N ASP A 62 -15.38 7.59 9.98
CA ASP A 62 -16.05 7.35 11.26
C ASP A 62 -16.66 8.65 11.80
N GLU A 63 -15.97 9.79 11.67
CA GLU A 63 -16.49 11.12 12.01
C GLU A 63 -17.71 11.47 11.15
N ARG A 64 -17.63 11.31 9.81
CA ARG A 64 -18.77 11.56 8.91
C ARG A 64 -19.97 10.67 9.21
N LEU A 65 -19.74 9.43 9.62
CA LEU A 65 -20.79 8.49 10.03
C LEU A 65 -21.43 8.93 11.35
N ALA A 66 -20.65 9.40 12.30
CA ALA A 66 -21.15 9.92 13.57
C ALA A 66 -22.01 11.17 13.39
N PHE A 67 -21.63 12.09 12.48
CA PHE A 67 -22.42 13.29 12.17
C PHE A 67 -23.72 13.03 11.42
N ARG A 68 -23.85 11.87 10.76
CA ARG A 68 -25.06 11.49 10.02
C ARG A 68 -26.11 10.79 10.90
N LYS A 69 -25.72 10.35 12.10
CA LYS A 69 -26.63 9.80 13.11
C LYS A 69 -27.17 10.92 14.00
#